data_AF-K8GR46-F1
#
_entry.id   AF-K8GR46-F1
#
_cell.length_a   1.000
_cell.length_b   1.000
_cell.length_c   1.000
_cell.angle_alpha   90.00
_cell.angle_beta   90.00
_cell.angle_gamma   90.00
#
_symmetry.space_group_name_H-M   'P 1'
#
loop_
_entity.id
_entity.type
_entity.pdbx_description
1 polymer ?
#
loop_
_entity_poly.entity_id
_entity_poly.type
_entity_poly.pdbx_seq_one_letter_code
_entity_poly.pdbx_strand_id
1 'polypeptide(L)'
;MAKSDSNRVLRLLPIAVGAIAGTLLFINRLLTPNLTDFQARSDALGIIACAILILTGLLWQQIQPRLPESVELVGEEQFELQPDLPEAVKAELAWASHLLLTNTVTRSLVIWYKDRVLLRRGILPAKREITPGPILQRVLTQQKPVYLVALKVYPGRVEFDYLPENTQGVICQPIGKNGALILGANAPRSYTRQDEQWIRAIAEKLDYTLNQPASIQEIWNVKE
;
A
#
# COMPACT_ATOMS: atom_id res chain seq x y z
N MET A 1 20.27 3.09 -8.97
CA MET A 1 20.97 4.23 -8.32
C MET A 1 20.07 4.80 -7.25
N ALA A 2 20.50 4.78 -5.98
CA ALA A 2 19.70 5.32 -4.88
C ALA A 2 19.59 6.85 -5.01
N LYS A 3 18.35 7.36 -4.95
CA LYS A 3 18.05 8.79 -5.04
C LYS A 3 18.76 9.50 -3.86
N SER A 4 19.59 10.50 -4.16
CA SER A 4 20.26 11.31 -3.14
C SER A 4 19.21 11.92 -2.22
N ASP A 5 19.36 11.69 -0.92
CA ASP A 5 18.41 12.09 0.10
C ASP A 5 18.45 13.62 0.31
N SER A 6 17.70 14.35 -0.51
CA SER A 6 17.68 15.81 -0.57
C SER A 6 17.36 16.48 0.78
N ASN A 7 16.70 15.77 1.69
CA ASN A 7 16.27 16.29 2.99
C ASN A 7 17.30 16.06 4.10
N ARG A 8 18.48 15.49 3.78
CA ARG A 8 19.52 15.22 4.76
C ARG A 8 20.07 16.48 5.40
N VAL A 9 20.28 17.54 4.60
CA VAL A 9 20.77 18.84 5.08
C VAL A 9 19.75 19.48 6.03
N LEU A 10 18.47 19.49 5.65
CA LEU A 10 17.38 20.04 6.47
C LEU A 10 17.26 19.34 7.82
N ARG A 11 17.48 18.02 7.87
CA ARG A 11 17.41 17.25 9.11
C ARG A 11 18.61 17.47 10.05
N LEU A 12 19.74 17.91 9.52
CA LEU A 12 20.94 18.21 10.32
C LEU A 12 20.94 19.63 10.87
N LEU A 13 20.13 20.54 10.32
CA LEU A 13 20.09 21.95 10.74
C LEU A 13 19.84 22.13 12.24
N PRO A 14 18.83 21.51 12.88
CA PRO A 14 18.59 21.72 14.31
C PRO A 14 19.78 21.28 15.18
N ILE A 15 20.43 20.17 14.81
CA ILE A 15 21.62 19.65 15.50
C ILE A 15 22.78 20.62 15.34
N ALA A 16 23.05 21.07 14.11
CA ALA A 16 24.16 21.97 13.80
C ALA A 16 24.00 23.31 14.53
N VAL A 17 22.80 23.91 14.46
CA VAL A 17 22.49 25.18 15.14
C VAL A 17 22.59 25.02 16.65
N GLY A 18 22.00 23.96 17.22
CA GLY A 18 22.06 23.70 18.67
C GLY A 18 23.49 23.46 19.17
N ALA A 19 24.31 22.74 18.40
CA ALA A 19 25.71 22.50 18.75
C ALA A 19 26.57 23.76 18.64
N ILE A 20 26.42 24.55 17.58
CA ILE A 20 27.14 25.82 17.40
C ILE A 20 26.74 26.81 18.50
N ALA A 21 25.44 27.00 18.75
CA ALA A 21 24.95 27.90 19.78
C ALA A 21 25.39 27.46 21.19
N GLY A 22 25.34 26.16 21.51
CA GLY A 22 25.81 25.64 22.78
C GLY A 22 27.32 25.83 22.98
N THR A 23 28.11 25.66 21.91
CA THR A 23 29.55 25.91 21.93
C THR A 23 29.86 27.39 22.15
N LEU A 24 29.13 28.28 21.49
CA LEU A 24 29.29 29.73 21.67
C LEU A 24 28.90 30.17 23.09
N LEU A 25 27.82 29.62 23.66
CA LEU A 25 27.44 29.87 25.06
C LEU A 25 28.53 29.38 26.03
N PHE A 26 29.11 28.21 25.77
CA PHE A 26 30.21 27.69 26.59
C PHE A 26 31.46 28.57 26.54
N ILE A 27 31.85 29.02 25.34
CA ILE A 27 32.98 29.94 25.16
C ILE A 27 32.68 31.28 25.85
N ASN A 28 31.47 31.83 25.66
CA ASN A 28 31.05 33.06 26.31
C ASN A 28 31.14 32.95 27.84
N ARG A 29 30.75 31.80 28.40
CA ARG A 29 30.83 31.52 29.82
C ARG A 29 32.27 31.47 30.34
N LEU A 30 33.20 30.86 29.59
CA LEU A 30 34.62 30.79 29.96
C LEU A 30 35.31 32.16 29.93
N LEU A 31 34.91 33.03 28.99
CA LEU A 31 35.52 34.34 28.80
C LEU A 31 34.92 35.43 29.71
N THR A 32 33.81 35.15 30.41
CA THR A 32 33.13 36.10 31.28
C THR A 32 33.63 35.97 32.74
N PRO A 33 34.40 36.94 33.28
CA PRO A 33 34.96 36.83 34.63
C PRO A 33 33.95 37.13 35.74
N ASN A 34 33.02 38.06 35.52
CA ASN A 34 31.99 38.43 36.49
C ASN A 34 30.60 38.17 35.89
N LEU A 35 29.82 37.30 36.53
CA LEU A 35 28.48 36.93 36.07
C LEU A 35 27.41 37.77 36.77
N THR A 36 26.51 38.38 35.99
CA THR A 36 25.30 39.00 36.55
C THR A 36 24.16 37.99 36.66
N ASP A 37 23.22 38.24 37.57
CA ASP A 37 22.04 37.36 37.75
C ASP A 37 21.19 37.24 36.47
N PHE A 38 21.09 38.32 35.70
CA PHE A 38 20.37 38.31 34.42
C PHE A 38 21.07 37.44 33.37
N GLN A 39 22.40 37.52 33.30
CA GLN A 39 23.19 36.71 32.39
C GLN A 39 23.12 35.23 32.77
N ALA A 40 23.17 34.89 34.05
CA ALA A 40 23.01 33.51 34.52
C ALA A 40 21.67 32.88 34.09
N ARG A 41 20.57 33.64 34.19
CA ARG A 41 19.23 33.21 33.77
C ARG A 41 19.14 33.06 32.25
N SER A 42 19.75 33.97 31.51
CA SER A 42 19.79 33.91 30.05
C SER A 42 20.61 32.72 29.54
N ASP A 43 21.78 32.45 30.14
CA ASP A 43 22.62 31.30 29.81
C ASP A 43 21.88 29.98 30.07
N ALA A 44 21.15 29.88 31.20
CA ALA A 44 20.35 28.70 31.51
C ALA A 44 19.25 28.44 30.46
N LEU A 45 18.52 29.49 30.05
CA LEU A 45 17.53 29.39 28.98
C LEU A 45 18.17 29.05 27.62
N GLY A 46 19.36 29.60 27.34
CA GLY A 46 20.13 29.32 26.13
C GLY A 46 20.57 27.85 26.05
N ILE A 47 21.06 27.28 27.15
CA ILE A 47 21.43 25.86 27.23
C ILE A 47 20.20 24.97 27.00
N ILE A 48 19.06 25.30 27.62
CA ILE A 48 17.81 24.57 27.42
C ILE A 48 17.38 24.62 25.95
N ALA A 49 17.44 25.79 25.31
CA ALA A 49 17.12 25.95 23.89
C ALA A 49 18.05 25.10 23.00
N CYS A 50 19.35 25.07 23.27
CA CYS A 50 20.31 24.24 22.54
C CYS A 50 20.00 22.74 22.70
N ALA A 51 19.68 22.30 23.91
CA ALA A 51 19.30 20.91 24.17
C ALA A 51 18.02 20.50 23.41
N ILE A 52 17.01 21.38 23.38
CA ILE A 52 15.77 21.17 22.64
C ILE A 52 16.05 21.08 21.12
N LEU A 53 16.89 21.95 20.58
CA LEU A 53 17.26 21.92 19.15
C LEU A 53 17.97 20.61 18.78
N ILE A 54 18.93 20.16 19.59
CA ILE A 54 19.63 18.90 19.38
C ILE A 54 18.65 17.72 19.46
N LEU A 55 17.81 17.67 20.50
CA LEU A 55 16.79 16.62 20.66
C LEU A 55 15.83 16.58 19.45
N THR A 56 15.38 17.74 18.98
CA THR A 56 14.50 17.85 17.81
C THR A 56 15.16 17.27 16.56
N GLY A 57 16.42 17.60 16.32
CA GLY A 57 17.19 17.03 15.21
C GLY A 57 17.39 15.52 15.32
N LEU A 58 17.66 15.01 16.53
CA LEU A 58 17.75 13.57 16.78
C LEU A 58 16.43 12.85 16.53
N LEU A 59 15.28 13.43 16.95
CA LEU A 59 13.95 12.89 16.65
C LEU A 59 13.68 12.84 15.14
N TRP A 60 14.08 13.88 14.41
CA TRP A 60 13.94 13.91 12.94
C TRP A 60 14.79 12.86 12.21
N GLN A 61 15.89 12.40 12.82
CA GLN A 61 16.69 11.31 12.26
C GLN A 61 16.06 9.93 12.46
N GLN A 62 15.28 9.73 13.53
CA GLN A 62 14.65 8.45 13.86
C GLN A 62 13.43 8.13 12.96
N ILE A 63 12.79 9.15 12.39
CA ILE A 63 11.60 8.99 11.53
C ILE A 63 12.04 8.68 10.08
N GLN A 64 12.67 7.52 9.88
CA GLN A 64 12.84 6.96 8.54
C GLN A 64 11.81 5.85 8.33
N PRO A 65 10.81 6.03 7.45
CA PRO A 65 10.00 4.91 7.01
C PRO A 65 10.91 3.95 6.27
N ARG A 66 11.21 2.78 6.88
CA ARG A 66 11.88 1.69 6.17
C ARG A 66 10.91 1.23 5.07
N LEU A 67 11.29 1.45 3.82
CA LEU A 67 10.54 0.90 2.70
C LEU A 67 10.54 -0.62 2.86
N PRO A 68 9.37 -1.28 2.76
CA PRO A 68 9.32 -2.73 2.87
C PRO A 68 10.17 -3.35 1.76
N GLU A 69 10.97 -4.34 2.11
CA GLU A 69 11.83 -5.04 1.15
C GLU A 69 10.94 -5.78 0.14
N SER A 70 11.00 -5.34 -1.12
CA SER A 70 10.23 -5.90 -2.22
C SER A 70 10.97 -7.11 -2.80
N VAL A 71 10.26 -8.20 -3.03
CA VAL A 71 10.81 -9.39 -3.69
C VAL A 71 10.43 -9.40 -5.18
N GLU A 72 11.21 -10.11 -6.00
CA GLU A 72 10.76 -10.50 -7.34
C GLU A 72 9.83 -11.71 -7.19
N LEU A 73 8.59 -11.60 -7.69
CA LEU A 73 7.62 -12.69 -7.56
C LEU A 73 7.98 -13.85 -8.48
N VAL A 74 7.79 -15.08 -7.99
CA VAL A 74 8.02 -16.31 -8.75
C VAL A 74 6.78 -16.62 -9.59
N GLY A 75 6.89 -16.53 -10.90
CA GLY A 75 5.82 -16.84 -11.84
C GLY A 75 6.06 -16.22 -13.21
N GLU A 76 5.07 -16.34 -14.08
CA GLU A 76 5.09 -15.74 -15.42
C GLU A 76 4.10 -14.57 -15.48
N GLU A 77 4.44 -13.54 -16.25
CA GLU A 77 3.49 -12.47 -16.54
C GLU A 77 2.45 -12.97 -17.54
N GLN A 78 1.19 -13.05 -17.09
CA GLN A 78 0.09 -13.60 -17.88
C GLN A 78 -1.13 -12.67 -17.83
N PHE A 79 -1.97 -12.78 -18.85
CA PHE A 79 -3.29 -12.14 -18.92
C PHE A 79 -4.28 -13.14 -19.49
N GLU A 80 -5.13 -13.67 -18.62
CA GLU A 80 -6.12 -14.68 -18.94
C GLU A 80 -7.52 -14.12 -18.64
N LEU A 81 -8.40 -14.16 -19.64
CA LEU A 81 -9.80 -13.79 -19.53
C LEU A 81 -10.66 -14.98 -19.91
N GLN A 82 -11.78 -15.13 -19.21
CA GLN A 82 -12.75 -16.17 -19.53
C GLN A 82 -13.46 -15.87 -20.89
N PRO A 83 -13.40 -16.78 -21.88
CA PRO A 83 -13.78 -16.48 -23.26
C PRO A 83 -15.30 -16.33 -23.49
N ASP A 84 -16.13 -16.97 -22.67
CA ASP A 84 -17.60 -16.94 -22.72
C ASP A 84 -18.22 -15.65 -22.16
N LEU A 85 -17.41 -14.70 -21.71
CA LEU A 85 -17.91 -13.41 -21.22
C LEU A 85 -18.32 -12.46 -22.37
N PRO A 86 -19.37 -11.65 -22.17
CA PRO A 86 -19.71 -10.57 -23.09
C PRO A 86 -18.55 -9.58 -23.26
N GLU A 87 -18.41 -9.02 -24.46
CA GLU A 87 -17.25 -8.18 -24.80
C GLU A 87 -17.16 -6.90 -23.95
N ALA A 88 -18.31 -6.32 -23.59
CA ALA A 88 -18.37 -5.20 -22.65
C ALA A 88 -17.80 -5.58 -21.27
N VAL A 89 -18.11 -6.79 -20.78
CA VAL A 89 -17.60 -7.28 -19.48
C VAL A 89 -16.11 -7.58 -19.57
N LYS A 90 -15.63 -8.16 -20.68
CA LYS A 90 -14.19 -8.39 -20.90
C LYS A 90 -13.41 -7.09 -20.91
N ALA A 91 -13.89 -6.08 -21.64
CA ALA A 91 -13.27 -4.75 -21.69
C ALA A 91 -13.21 -4.14 -20.28
N GLU A 92 -14.28 -4.28 -19.50
CA GLU A 92 -14.35 -3.76 -18.14
C GLU A 92 -13.39 -4.46 -17.17
N LEU A 93 -13.33 -5.79 -17.20
CA LEU A 93 -12.38 -6.57 -16.41
C LEU A 93 -10.93 -6.27 -16.81
N ALA A 94 -10.65 -6.14 -18.11
CA ALA A 94 -9.34 -5.76 -18.63
C ALA A 94 -8.92 -4.36 -18.16
N TRP A 95 -9.84 -3.40 -18.19
CA TRP A 95 -9.60 -2.04 -17.72
C TRP A 95 -9.38 -1.98 -16.20
N ALA A 96 -10.26 -2.61 -15.42
CA ALA A 96 -10.16 -2.65 -13.96
C ALA A 96 -8.85 -3.30 -13.50
N SER A 97 -8.49 -4.45 -14.09
CA SER A 97 -7.23 -5.13 -13.77
C SER A 97 -6.00 -4.32 -14.16
N HIS A 98 -6.04 -3.62 -15.30
CA HIS A 98 -4.95 -2.75 -15.72
C HIS A 98 -4.74 -1.59 -14.75
N LEU A 99 -5.82 -0.93 -14.34
CA LEU A 99 -5.76 0.19 -13.41
C LEU A 99 -5.18 -0.22 -12.07
N LEU A 100 -5.62 -1.36 -11.54
CA LEU A 100 -5.11 -1.87 -10.27
C LEU A 100 -3.62 -2.21 -10.35
N LEU A 101 -3.16 -2.84 -11.43
CA LEU A 101 -1.74 -3.18 -11.61
C LEU A 101 -0.83 -1.96 -11.85
N THR A 102 -1.36 -0.89 -12.46
CA THR A 102 -0.56 0.30 -12.80
C THR A 102 -0.61 1.40 -11.75
N ASN A 103 -1.71 1.50 -10.98
CA ASN A 103 -1.91 2.57 -9.99
C ASN A 103 -1.79 2.11 -8.54
N THR A 104 -1.63 0.81 -8.29
CA THR A 104 -1.36 0.27 -6.94
C THR A 104 -0.09 -0.56 -6.92
N VAL A 105 0.32 -1.01 -5.74
CA VAL A 105 1.46 -1.93 -5.54
C VAL A 105 1.17 -3.39 -5.95
N THR A 106 -0.01 -3.67 -6.47
CA THR A 106 -0.42 -5.01 -6.92
C THR A 106 0.45 -5.51 -8.06
N ARG A 107 0.84 -6.79 -8.01
CA ARG A 107 1.61 -7.48 -9.05
C ARG A 107 0.92 -8.71 -9.61
N SER A 108 -0.03 -9.25 -8.86
CA SER A 108 -0.83 -10.41 -9.23
C SER A 108 -2.29 -10.12 -8.90
N LEU A 109 -3.20 -10.37 -9.83
CA LEU A 109 -4.60 -10.06 -9.67
C LEU A 109 -5.46 -11.21 -10.19
N VAL A 110 -6.47 -11.55 -9.40
CA VAL A 110 -7.43 -12.61 -9.74
C VAL A 110 -8.84 -12.13 -9.40
N ILE A 111 -9.76 -12.28 -10.35
CA ILE A 111 -11.19 -11.98 -10.17
C ILE A 111 -11.95 -13.30 -10.18
N TRP A 112 -12.56 -13.62 -9.05
CA TRP A 112 -13.37 -14.81 -8.86
C TRP A 112 -14.84 -14.41 -8.65
N TYR A 113 -15.75 -15.07 -9.34
CA TYR A 113 -17.19 -14.77 -9.29
C TYR A 113 -18.02 -16.01 -9.61
N LYS A 114 -19.04 -16.32 -8.79
CA LYS A 114 -19.94 -17.49 -8.92
C LYS A 114 -19.17 -18.80 -9.18
N ASP A 115 -18.21 -19.13 -8.31
CA ASP A 115 -17.40 -20.35 -8.39
C ASP A 115 -16.52 -20.48 -9.65
N ARG A 116 -16.26 -19.36 -10.34
CA ARG A 116 -15.44 -19.32 -11.56
C ARG A 116 -14.42 -18.19 -11.51
N VAL A 117 -13.29 -18.42 -12.20
CA VAL A 117 -12.25 -17.41 -12.36
C VAL A 117 -12.49 -16.65 -13.66
N LEU A 118 -12.91 -15.38 -13.54
CA LEU A 118 -13.25 -14.55 -14.71
C LEU A 118 -12.00 -13.94 -15.37
N LEU A 119 -11.03 -13.54 -14.55
CA LEU A 119 -9.80 -12.91 -15.00
C LEU A 119 -8.64 -13.27 -14.07
N ARG A 120 -7.47 -13.52 -14.67
CA ARG A 120 -6.17 -13.57 -13.98
C ARG A 120 -5.21 -12.66 -14.72
N ARG A 121 -4.50 -11.77 -14.03
CA ARG A 121 -3.53 -10.87 -14.67
C ARG A 121 -2.34 -10.55 -13.77
N GLY A 122 -1.16 -10.41 -14.37
CA GLY A 122 0.09 -10.07 -13.70
C GLY A 122 0.99 -11.29 -13.53
N ILE A 123 1.83 -11.31 -12.50
CA ILE A 123 2.74 -12.43 -12.23
C ILE A 123 1.95 -13.55 -11.58
N LEU A 124 1.82 -14.70 -12.25
CA LEU A 124 0.95 -15.79 -11.81
C LEU A 124 1.69 -17.13 -11.80
N PRO A 125 1.32 -18.04 -10.90
CA PRO A 125 1.79 -19.42 -10.94
C PRO A 125 1.04 -20.23 -12.00
N ALA A 126 1.60 -21.39 -12.36
CA ALA A 126 0.98 -22.33 -13.31
C ALA A 126 -0.39 -22.86 -12.83
N LYS A 127 -0.61 -22.93 -11.50
CA LYS A 127 -1.88 -23.36 -10.93
C LYS A 127 -2.97 -22.30 -11.19
N ARG A 128 -4.06 -22.72 -11.85
CA ARG A 128 -5.18 -21.84 -12.23
C ARG A 128 -6.40 -21.96 -11.32
N GLU A 129 -6.60 -23.12 -10.72
CA GLU A 129 -7.80 -23.43 -9.96
C GLU A 129 -7.80 -22.71 -8.61
N ILE A 130 -8.94 -22.10 -8.30
CA ILE A 130 -9.18 -21.43 -7.01
C ILE A 130 -10.10 -22.32 -6.19
N THR A 131 -9.60 -22.79 -5.06
CA THR A 131 -10.43 -23.45 -4.05
C THR A 131 -10.71 -22.44 -2.93
N PRO A 132 -11.95 -21.94 -2.77
CA PRO A 132 -12.27 -20.99 -1.70
C PRO A 132 -11.98 -21.59 -0.32
N GLY A 133 -10.98 -21.05 0.36
CA GLY A 133 -10.68 -21.43 1.73
C GLY A 133 -11.41 -20.56 2.74
N PRO A 134 -11.06 -20.65 4.03
CA PRO A 134 -11.76 -19.96 5.11
C PRO A 134 -11.68 -18.43 5.00
N ILE A 135 -10.63 -17.87 4.40
CA ILE A 135 -10.45 -16.42 4.29
C ILE A 135 -11.38 -15.87 3.20
N LEU A 136 -11.39 -16.48 2.02
CA LEU A 136 -12.27 -16.09 0.94
C LEU A 136 -13.74 -16.28 1.32
N GLN A 137 -14.08 -17.40 1.96
CA GLN A 137 -15.44 -17.63 2.48
C GLN A 137 -15.85 -16.56 3.49
N ARG A 138 -14.97 -16.19 4.43
CA ARG A 138 -15.25 -15.11 5.38
C ARG A 138 -15.49 -13.77 4.67
N VAL A 139 -14.72 -13.44 3.64
CA VAL A 139 -14.89 -12.22 2.84
C VAL A 139 -16.27 -12.20 2.18
N LEU A 140 -16.67 -13.32 1.58
CA LEU A 140 -17.97 -13.47 0.93
C LEU A 140 -19.13 -13.41 1.94
N THR A 141 -19.04 -14.09 3.08
CA THR A 141 -20.11 -14.10 4.09
C THR A 141 -20.22 -12.77 4.84
N GLN A 142 -19.10 -12.19 5.27
CA GLN A 142 -19.10 -10.96 6.08
C GLN A 142 -19.18 -9.69 5.21
N GLN A 143 -18.98 -9.80 3.90
CA GLN A 143 -18.92 -8.65 2.98
C GLN A 143 -17.92 -7.58 3.45
N LYS A 144 -16.82 -8.03 4.05
CA LYS A 144 -15.75 -7.19 4.57
C LYS A 144 -14.43 -7.58 3.92
N PRO A 145 -13.63 -6.60 3.47
CA PRO A 145 -12.33 -6.92 2.92
C PRO A 145 -11.41 -7.48 4.00
N VAL A 146 -10.53 -8.39 3.59
CA VAL A 146 -9.46 -8.92 4.42
C VAL A 146 -8.13 -8.53 3.80
N TYR A 147 -7.31 -7.81 4.56
CA TYR A 147 -5.95 -7.47 4.19
C TYR A 147 -4.95 -8.25 5.05
N LEU A 148 -4.22 -9.15 4.41
CA LEU A 148 -3.10 -9.90 4.99
C LEU A 148 -1.81 -9.15 4.70
N VAL A 149 -1.34 -8.40 5.69
CA VAL A 149 -0.16 -7.52 5.58
C VAL A 149 1.17 -8.24 5.38
N ALA A 150 1.25 -9.51 5.77
CA ALA A 150 2.47 -10.32 5.70
C ALA A 150 2.08 -11.80 5.57
N LEU A 151 1.83 -12.26 4.34
CA LEU A 151 1.27 -13.58 4.05
C LEU A 151 2.09 -14.73 4.65
N LYS A 152 3.43 -14.59 4.69
CA LYS A 152 4.36 -15.58 5.27
C LYS A 152 4.04 -15.96 6.72
N VAL A 153 3.43 -15.05 7.49
CA VAL A 153 3.11 -15.26 8.92
C VAL A 153 1.77 -15.98 9.11
N TYR A 154 0.93 -16.05 8.07
CA TYR A 154 -0.40 -16.63 8.18
C TYR A 154 -0.38 -18.14 7.85
N PRO A 155 -0.87 -19.01 8.76
CA PRO A 155 -0.96 -20.45 8.48
C PRO A 155 -1.93 -20.76 7.34
N GLY A 156 -2.98 -19.94 7.16
CA GLY A 156 -3.94 -20.04 6.07
C GLY A 156 -3.43 -19.61 4.69
N ARG A 157 -2.13 -19.27 4.54
CA ARG A 157 -1.55 -18.84 3.26
C ARG A 157 -1.68 -19.88 2.13
N VAL A 158 -1.85 -21.15 2.48
CA VAL A 158 -2.02 -22.27 1.54
C VAL A 158 -3.26 -22.08 0.66
N GLU A 159 -4.26 -21.33 1.14
CA GLU A 159 -5.43 -20.97 0.35
C GLU A 159 -5.10 -20.15 -0.91
N PHE A 160 -3.98 -19.41 -0.92
CA PHE A 160 -3.60 -18.52 -2.02
C PHE A 160 -2.59 -19.14 -2.98
N ASP A 161 -2.63 -20.46 -3.17
CA ASP A 161 -1.72 -21.18 -4.06
C ASP A 161 -1.91 -20.86 -5.57
N TYR A 162 -2.96 -20.11 -5.90
CA TYR A 162 -3.18 -19.49 -7.22
C TYR A 162 -2.50 -18.12 -7.38
N LEU A 163 -1.78 -17.63 -6.36
CA LEU A 163 -0.86 -16.48 -6.41
C LEU A 163 0.60 -16.97 -6.33
N PRO A 164 1.60 -16.15 -6.72
CA PRO A 164 3.01 -16.50 -6.55
C PRO A 164 3.34 -16.96 -5.12
N GLU A 165 4.13 -18.03 -4.97
CA GLU A 165 4.42 -18.63 -3.66
C GLU A 165 5.09 -17.67 -2.67
N ASN A 166 5.84 -16.69 -3.20
CA ASN A 166 6.54 -15.66 -2.45
C ASN A 166 5.76 -14.33 -2.40
N THR A 167 4.45 -14.34 -2.61
CA THR A 167 3.57 -13.18 -2.39
C THR A 167 3.71 -12.70 -0.93
N GLN A 168 3.92 -11.40 -0.75
CA GLN A 168 4.20 -10.81 0.57
C GLN A 168 2.95 -10.25 1.23
N GLY A 169 2.03 -9.67 0.46
CA GLY A 169 0.78 -9.10 0.94
C GLY A 169 -0.39 -9.52 0.06
N VAL A 170 -1.55 -9.74 0.67
CA VAL A 170 -2.78 -10.11 -0.07
C VAL A 170 -3.96 -9.28 0.41
N ILE A 171 -4.70 -8.69 -0.52
CA ILE A 171 -6.02 -8.10 -0.26
C ILE A 171 -7.08 -8.96 -0.93
N CYS A 172 -8.07 -9.39 -0.15
CA CYS A 172 -9.30 -9.99 -0.64
C CYS A 172 -10.44 -9.00 -0.44
N GLN A 173 -10.93 -8.41 -1.53
CA GLN A 173 -12.01 -7.44 -1.54
C GLN A 173 -13.27 -8.11 -2.12
N PRO A 174 -14.43 -8.09 -1.43
CA PRO A 174 -15.66 -8.66 -1.98
C PRO A 174 -16.16 -7.85 -3.20
N ILE A 175 -16.64 -8.56 -4.22
CA ILE A 175 -17.38 -8.03 -5.37
C ILE A 175 -18.83 -8.48 -5.19
N GLY A 176 -19.60 -7.66 -4.48
CA GLY A 176 -20.94 -8.01 -4.03
C GLY A 176 -20.97 -9.34 -3.26
N LYS A 177 -22.11 -10.03 -3.31
CA LYS A 177 -22.33 -11.29 -2.57
C LYS A 177 -21.68 -12.51 -3.21
N ASN A 178 -21.36 -12.45 -4.50
CA ASN A 178 -21.08 -13.62 -5.31
C ASN A 178 -19.65 -13.66 -5.85
N GLY A 179 -18.80 -12.69 -5.51
CA GLY A 179 -17.43 -12.66 -6.00
C GLY A 179 -16.45 -11.97 -5.09
N ALA A 180 -15.19 -12.06 -5.47
CA ALA A 180 -14.06 -11.50 -4.77
C ALA A 180 -12.97 -11.10 -5.76
N LEU A 181 -12.36 -9.96 -5.47
CA LEU A 181 -11.15 -9.45 -6.09
C LEU A 181 -9.98 -9.79 -5.16
N ILE A 182 -9.06 -10.61 -5.66
CA ILE A 182 -7.88 -11.07 -4.91
C ILE A 182 -6.64 -10.43 -5.52
N LEU A 183 -5.87 -9.73 -4.71
CA LEU A 183 -4.73 -8.92 -5.13
C LEU A 183 -3.49 -9.34 -4.33
N GLY A 184 -2.42 -9.67 -5.04
CA GLY A 184 -1.12 -10.02 -4.48
C GLY A 184 -0.09 -8.91 -4.70
N ALA A 185 0.63 -8.56 -3.63
CA ALA A 185 1.74 -7.60 -3.64
C ALA A 185 3.07 -8.29 -3.33
N ASN A 186 4.14 -7.73 -3.87
CA ASN A 186 5.50 -8.23 -3.73
C ASN A 186 6.28 -7.64 -2.54
N ALA A 187 5.61 -6.85 -1.70
CA ALA A 187 6.19 -6.27 -0.49
C ALA A 187 5.16 -6.34 0.66
N PRO A 188 5.57 -6.57 1.92
CA PRO A 188 4.65 -6.61 3.04
C PRO A 188 4.19 -5.19 3.41
N ARG A 189 2.97 -5.05 3.96
CA ARG A 189 2.40 -3.75 4.40
C ARG A 189 2.46 -2.65 3.32
N SER A 190 2.37 -3.03 2.05
CA SER A 190 2.61 -2.14 0.92
C SER A 190 1.39 -1.33 0.49
N TYR A 191 0.18 -1.84 0.73
CA TYR A 191 -1.05 -1.13 0.38
C TYR A 191 -1.29 0.03 1.34
N THR A 192 -1.56 1.20 0.75
CA THR A 192 -1.96 2.41 1.46
C THR A 192 -3.48 2.46 1.63
N ARG A 193 -3.96 3.38 2.49
CA ARG A 193 -5.40 3.65 2.62
C ARG A 193 -6.04 4.10 1.29
N GLN A 194 -5.28 4.80 0.46
CA GLN A 194 -5.74 5.24 -0.86
C GLN A 194 -5.89 4.04 -1.80
N ASP A 195 -4.95 3.09 -1.78
CA ASP A 195 -5.06 1.86 -2.56
C ASP A 195 -6.29 1.05 -2.13
N GLU A 196 -6.52 0.89 -0.82
CA GLU A 196 -7.71 0.18 -0.30
C GLU A 196 -9.02 0.83 -0.78
N GLN A 197 -9.09 2.16 -0.82
CA GLN A 197 -10.25 2.88 -1.33
C GLN A 197 -10.45 2.66 -2.85
N TRP A 198 -9.37 2.71 -3.63
CA TRP A 198 -9.43 2.42 -5.07
C TRP A 198 -9.88 0.99 -5.35
N ILE A 199 -9.32 0.02 -4.62
CA ILE A 199 -9.67 -1.40 -4.72
C ILE A 199 -11.16 -1.60 -4.43
N ARG A 200 -11.66 -0.97 -3.36
CA ARG A 200 -13.07 -1.00 -3.00
C ARG A 200 -13.96 -0.39 -4.10
N ALA A 201 -13.63 0.80 -4.57
CA ALA A 201 -14.42 1.49 -5.60
C ALA A 201 -14.49 0.68 -6.90
N ILE A 202 -13.37 0.06 -7.30
CA ILE A 202 -13.32 -0.81 -8.47
C ILE A 202 -14.15 -2.07 -8.25
N ALA A 203 -14.10 -2.69 -7.06
CA ALA A 203 -14.93 -3.85 -6.76
C ALA A 203 -16.44 -3.52 -6.77
N GLU A 204 -16.83 -2.35 -6.26
CA GLU A 204 -18.23 -1.86 -6.33
C GLU A 204 -18.66 -1.63 -7.78
N LYS A 205 -17.80 -1.05 -8.62
CA LYS A 205 -18.06 -0.89 -10.06
C LYS A 205 -18.20 -2.24 -10.78
N LEU A 206 -17.31 -3.19 -10.48
CA LEU A 206 -17.36 -4.53 -11.06
C LEU A 206 -18.63 -5.27 -10.65
N ASP A 207 -19.09 -5.13 -9.40
CA ASP A 207 -20.35 -5.72 -8.95
C ASP A 207 -21.53 -5.16 -9.75
N TYR A 208 -21.55 -3.85 -10.00
CA TYR A 208 -22.55 -3.23 -10.86
C TYR A 208 -22.52 -3.81 -12.29
N THR A 209 -21.36 -3.87 -12.94
CA THR A 209 -21.21 -4.41 -14.30
C THR A 209 -21.60 -5.89 -14.39
N LEU A 210 -21.21 -6.72 -13.41
CA LEU A 210 -21.49 -8.16 -13.41
C LEU A 210 -22.94 -8.51 -13.09
N ASN A 211 -23.66 -7.61 -12.43
CA ASN A 211 -25.09 -7.77 -12.13
C ASN A 211 -26.01 -7.18 -13.20
N GLN A 212 -25.48 -6.44 -14.19
CA GLN A 212 -26.31 -5.94 -15.28
C GLN A 212 -26.74 -7.08 -16.21
N PRO A 213 -28.04 -7.20 -16.52
CA PRO A 213 -28.45 -7.96 -17.70
C PRO A 213 -27.86 -7.28 -18.93
N ALA A 214 -27.41 -8.07 -19.91
CA ALA A 214 -26.82 -7.58 -21.16
C ALA A 214 -27.87 -6.91 -22.08
N SER A 215 -28.58 -5.88 -21.61
CA SER A 215 -29.83 -5.37 -22.19
C SER A 215 -29.74 -3.92 -22.67
N ILE A 216 -28.58 -3.48 -23.18
CA ILE A 216 -28.49 -2.14 -23.80
C ILE A 216 -28.93 -2.15 -25.28
N GLN A 217 -29.10 -3.32 -25.92
CA GLN A 217 -29.59 -3.39 -27.30
C GLN A 217 -31.09 -3.10 -27.46
N GLU A 218 -31.88 -3.08 -26.38
CA GLU A 218 -33.33 -2.81 -26.47
C GLU A 218 -33.69 -1.32 -26.42
N ILE A 219 -32.80 -0.46 -25.91
CA ILE A 219 -33.12 0.96 -25.66
C ILE A 219 -33.18 1.80 -26.96
N TRP A 220 -32.51 1.35 -28.03
CA TRP A 220 -32.52 2.04 -29.32
C TRP A 220 -33.47 1.41 -30.37
N ASN A 221 -34.20 0.35 -30.01
CA ASN A 221 -35.13 -0.32 -30.92
C ASN A 221 -36.59 0.15 -30.76
N VAL A 222 -36.80 1.38 -30.26
CA VAL A 222 -38.12 2.03 -30.29
C VAL A 222 -38.34 2.63 -31.69
N LYS A 223 -38.81 1.75 -32.58
CA LYS A 223 -39.69 1.94 -33.75
C LYS A 223 -39.53 3.24 -34.56
N GLU A 224 -39.05 3.08 -35.79
CA GLU A 224 -39.54 3.85 -36.96
C GLU A 224 -41.07 3.74 -37.12
#